data_AF-D5G8V3-F1
#
_entry.id   AF-D5G8V3-F1
#
_cell.length_a   1.000
_cell.length_b   1.000
_cell.length_c   1.000
_cell.angle_alpha   90.00
_cell.angle_beta   90.00
_cell.angle_gamma   90.00
#
_symmetry.space_group_name_H-M   'P 1'
#
loop_
_entity.id
_entity.type
_entity.pdbx_description
1 polymer ?
#
loop_
_entity_poly.entity_id
_entity_poly.type
_entity_poly.pdbx_seq_one_letter_code
_entity_poly.pdbx_strand_id
1 'polypeptide(L)' 'MEAMKLDCECKICFGQIADTLLLPCSHLAICTWCANQMGIKPISELHFGPPIHCPVCRVAVSSRIKVFRA' A
#
# COMPACT_ATOMS: atom_id res chain seq x y z
N MET A 1 -8.44 -20.34 23.44
CA MET A 1 -7.97 -18.94 23.45
C MET A 1 -7.46 -18.67 22.06
N GLU A 2 -8.19 -17.91 21.25
CA GLU A 2 -7.83 -17.68 19.84
C GLU A 2 -6.60 -16.77 19.80
N ALA A 3 -5.50 -17.24 19.21
CA ALA A 3 -4.30 -16.41 19.05
C ALA A 3 -4.58 -15.32 18.01
N MET A 4 -4.51 -14.05 18.41
CA MET A 4 -4.62 -12.91 17.50
C MET A 4 -3.44 -12.95 16.52
N LYS A 5 -3.70 -13.33 15.27
CA LYS A 5 -2.71 -13.31 14.19
C LYS A 5 -2.72 -11.94 13.53
N LEU A 6 -1.55 -11.35 13.35
CA LEU A 6 -1.40 -10.12 12.60
C LEU A 6 -1.58 -10.43 11.11
N ASP A 7 -2.77 -10.15 10.58
CA ASP A 7 -3.06 -10.38 9.17
C ASP A 7 -2.40 -9.31 8.29
N CYS A 8 -1.31 -9.71 7.63
CA CYS A 8 -0.51 -8.83 6.79
C CYS A 8 -0.80 -9.04 5.30
N GLU A 9 -1.97 -9.55 4.95
CA GLU A 9 -2.34 -9.79 3.57
C GLU A 9 -2.71 -8.51 2.82
N CYS A 10 -2.31 -8.41 1.55
CA CYS A 10 -2.70 -7.35 0.63
C CYS A 10 -4.22 -7.33 0.45
N LYS A 11 -4.84 -6.18 0.75
CA LYS A 11 -6.29 -5.98 0.70
C LYS A 11 -6.87 -5.80 -0.70
N ILE A 12 -6.06 -5.97 -1.74
CA ILE A 12 -6.48 -5.91 -3.14
C ILE A 12 -6.46 -7.30 -3.75
N CYS A 13 -5.32 -7.99 -3.71
CA CYS A 13 -5.18 -9.30 -4.36
C CYS A 13 -5.42 -10.49 -3.44
N PHE A 14 -5.40 -10.31 -2.11
CA PHE A 14 -5.56 -11.39 -1.12
C PHE A 14 -4.62 -12.60 -1.37
N GLY A 15 -3.41 -12.33 -1.89
CA GLY A 15 -2.47 -13.39 -2.27
C GLY A 15 -1.00 -13.07 -2.02
N GLN A 16 -0.67 -11.81 -1.69
CA GLN A 16 0.68 -11.39 -1.34
C GLN A 16 0.66 -10.66 0.01
N ILE A 17 1.81 -10.63 0.67
CA ILE A 17 2.01 -9.84 1.89
C ILE A 17 1.96 -8.36 1.53
N ALA A 18 1.23 -7.57 2.30
CA ALA A 18 1.25 -6.12 2.27
C ALA A 18 2.63 -5.62 2.70
N ASP A 19 3.36 -5.04 1.74
CA ASP A 19 4.73 -4.54 1.89
C ASP A 19 4.88 -3.08 1.46
N THR A 20 3.77 -2.41 1.14
CA THR A 20 3.78 -1.02 0.62
C THR A 20 3.03 -0.08 1.55
N LEU A 21 3.76 0.89 2.10
CA LEU A 21 3.24 1.98 2.91
C LEU A 21 2.76 3.13 2.02
N LEU A 22 1.52 3.59 2.20
CA LEU A 22 0.92 4.66 1.41
C LEU A 22 1.05 6.02 2.11
N LEU A 23 1.69 7.00 1.47
CA LEU A 23 1.86 8.34 2.03
C LEU A 23 0.79 9.31 1.52
N PRO A 24 0.29 10.25 2.35
CA PRO A 24 0.76 10.56 3.71
C PRO A 24 0.09 9.73 4.82
N CYS A 25 -0.93 8.91 4.51
CA CYS A 25 -1.75 8.27 5.53
C CYS A 25 -1.09 7.13 6.33
N SER A 26 0.08 6.64 5.88
CA SER A 26 0.85 5.57 6.52
C SER A 26 0.11 4.24 6.68
N HIS A 27 -0.88 3.93 5.84
CA HIS A 27 -1.48 2.60 5.81
C HIS A 27 -0.60 1.61 5.03
N LEU A 28 -0.23 0.51 5.70
CA LEU A 28 0.44 -0.65 5.13
C LEU A 28 -0.60 -1.72 4.79
N ALA A 29 -1.25 -1.61 3.64
CA ALA A 29 -2.43 -2.42 3.30
C ALA A 29 -2.35 -3.15 1.96
N ILE A 30 -1.36 -2.84 1.12
CA ILE A 30 -1.26 -3.41 -0.24
C ILE A 30 0.17 -3.89 -0.52
N CYS A 31 0.31 -4.82 -1.47
CA CYS A 31 1.61 -5.25 -1.98
C CYS A 31 2.14 -4.32 -3.08
N THR A 32 3.44 -4.40 -3.34
CA THR A 32 4.15 -3.60 -4.35
C THR A 32 3.54 -3.80 -5.74
N TRP A 33 3.12 -5.02 -6.09
CA TRP A 33 2.51 -5.29 -7.39
C TRP A 33 1.17 -4.55 -7.55
N CYS A 34 0.27 -4.64 -6.56
CA CYS A 34 -0.99 -3.89 -6.60
C CYS A 34 -0.76 -2.38 -6.59
N ALA A 35 0.23 -1.88 -5.84
CA ALA A 35 0.60 -0.47 -5.86
C ALA A 35 1.04 0.00 -7.26
N ASN A 36 1.78 -0.84 -8.00
CA ASN A 36 2.13 -0.58 -9.40
C ASN A 36 0.90 -0.55 -10.32
N GLN A 37 -0.02 -1.51 -10.18
CA GLN A 37 -1.27 -1.55 -10.98
C GLN A 37 -2.15 -0.32 -10.74
N MET A 38 -2.17 0.20 -9.51
CA MET A 38 -2.88 1.44 -9.18
C MET A 38 -2.17 2.70 -9.69
N GLY A 39 -0.92 2.61 -10.14
CA GLY A 39 -0.13 3.76 -10.59
C GLY A 39 0.53 4.57 -9.45
N ILE A 40 0.53 4.07 -8.21
CA ILE A 40 1.08 4.79 -7.05
C ILE A 40 2.60 4.78 -7.14
N LYS A 41 3.28 5.87 -7.44
CA LYS A 41 4.75 5.88 -7.62
C LYS A 41 5.54 6.06 -6.31
N PRO A 42 6.80 5.56 -6.23
CA PRO A 42 7.70 5.87 -5.12
C PRO A 42 8.04 7.37 -5.09
N ILE A 43 8.57 7.85 -3.97
CA ILE A 43 8.91 9.28 -3.80
C ILE A 43 9.93 9.80 -4.82
N SER A 44 10.74 8.91 -5.41
CA SER A 44 11.74 9.24 -6.44
C SER A 44 11.15 9.45 -7.84
N GLU A 45 9.85 9.20 -8.02
CA GLU A 45 9.16 9.27 -9.30
C GLU A 45 8.01 10.28 -9.26
N LEU A 46 7.84 11.03 -10.35
CA LEU A 46 6.71 11.94 -10.52
C LEU A 46 5.43 11.15 -10.80
N HIS A 47 4.32 11.61 -10.23
CA HIS A 47 2.99 11.09 -10.53
C HIS A 47 2.38 11.91 -11.67
N PHE A 48 1.99 11.22 -12.74
CA PHE A 48 1.24 11.81 -13.85
C PHE A 48 -0.08 11.05 -13.97
N GLY A 49 -1.22 11.72 -13.74
CA GLY A 49 -2.54 11.11 -13.83
C GLY A 49 -3.54 11.63 -12.79
N PRO A 50 -4.74 11.03 -12.74
CA PRO A 50 -5.75 11.37 -11.73
C PRO A 50 -5.27 11.00 -10.31
N PRO A 51 -5.82 11.64 -9.27
CA PRO A 51 -5.48 11.34 -7.89
C PRO A 51 -5.87 9.90 -7.53
N ILE A 52 -4.92 9.18 -6.95
CA ILE A 52 -5.13 7.82 -6.43
C ILE A 52 -5.42 7.92 -4.93
N HIS A 53 -6.40 7.17 -4.44
CA HIS A 53 -6.81 7.22 -3.04
C HIS A 53 -6.46 5.93 -2.31
N CYS A 54 -6.12 6.05 -1.03
CA CYS A 54 -5.84 4.91 -0.16
C CYS A 54 -7.10 4.03 -0.06
N PRO A 55 -7.00 2.69 -0.28
CA PRO A 55 -8.17 1.81 -0.18
C PRO A 55 -8.72 1.67 1.25
N VAL A 56 -7.98 2.13 2.26
CA VAL A 56 -8.38 2.08 3.67
C VAL A 56 -9.11 3.35 4.08
N CYS A 57 -8.44 4.50 3.99
CA CYS A 57 -8.97 5.77 4.51
C CYS A 57 -9.36 6.78 3.44
N ARG A 58 -9.19 6.45 2.16
CA ARG A 58 -9.52 7.30 1.00
C ARG A 58 -8.77 8.63 0.94
N VAL A 59 -7.73 8.85 1.74
CA VAL A 59 -6.82 9.99 1.58
C VAL A 59 -6.07 9.86 0.26
N ALA A 60 -5.88 10.98 -0.45
CA ALA A 60 -5.09 11.02 -1.68
C ALA A 60 -3.63 10.59 -1.40
N VAL A 61 -3.14 9.63 -2.18
CA VAL A 61 -1.82 9.05 -2.03
C VAL A 61 -0.83 9.83 -2.88
N SER A 62 0.18 10.41 -2.26
CA SER A 62 1.22 11.20 -2.95
C SER A 62 2.43 10.35 -3.35
N SER A 63 2.73 9.29 -2.60
CA SER A 63 3.85 8.39 -2.89
C SER A 63 3.74 7.11 -2.06
N ARG A 64 4.66 6.17 -2.28
CA ARG A 64 4.79 4.93 -1.51
C ARG A 64 6.20 4.65 -1.03
N ILE A 65 6.32 3.85 0.02
CA ILE A 65 7.57 3.25 0.50
C ILE A 65 7.40 1.73 0.59
N LYS A 66 8.40 0.98 0.13
CA LYS A 66 8.46 -0.47 0.33
C LYS A 66 9.05 -0.78 1.71
N VAL A 67 8.35 -1.59 2.49
CA VAL A 67 8.75 -2.02 3.83
C VAL A 67 9.39 -3.40 3.75
N PHE A 68 10.60 -3.52 4.28
CA PHE A 68 11.30 -4.79 4.45
C PHE A 68 11.14 -5.25 5.90
N ARG A 69 10.84 -6.53 6.11
CA ARG A 69 10.68 -7.13 7.45
C ARG A 69 11.91 -7.99 7.74
N ALA A 70 12.40 -7.93 8.97
CA ALA A 70 13.49 -8.76 9.47
C ALA A 70 12.96 -10.10 9.99
#